data_AF-A0A377U1R9-F1
#
_entry.id   AF-A0A377U1R9-F1
#
_cell.length_a   1.000
_cell.length_b   1.000
_cell.length_c   1.000
_cell.angle_alpha   90.00
_cell.angle_beta   90.00
_cell.angle_gamma   90.00
#
_symmetry.space_group_name_H-M   'P 1'
#
loop_
_entity.id
_entity.type
_entity.pdbx_description
1 polymer ?
#
loop_
_entity_poly.entity_id
_entity_poly.type
_entity_poly.pdbx_seq_one_letter_code
_entity_poly.pdbx_strand_id
1 'polypeptide(L)' 'MQIQLSDRWLLTLNATAEVVDMVLPEGEWRAVPPFAGEDNPVIMAVWHGPAHGVCVFQRS' A
#
# COMPACT_ATOMS: atom_id res chain seq x y z
N MET A 1 -8.29 1.38 -5.75
CA MET A 1 -8.39 -0.06 -6.09
C MET A 1 -7.28 -0.80 -5.35
N GLN A 2 -7.55 -2.02 -4.92
CA GLN A 2 -6.58 -2.86 -4.21
C GLN A 2 -6.57 -4.26 -4.83
N ILE A 3 -5.38 -4.83 -5.04
CA ILE A 3 -5.18 -6.16 -5.64
C ILE A 3 -4.23 -6.94 -4.75
N GLN A 4 -4.74 -8.01 -4.14
CA GLN A 4 -3.92 -8.93 -3.34
C GLN A 4 -3.37 -10.04 -4.25
N LEU A 5 -2.06 -10.29 -4.14
CA LEU A 5 -1.32 -11.29 -4.90
C LEU A 5 -0.62 -12.24 -3.93
N SER A 6 -0.79 -13.54 -4.15
CA SER A 6 -0.11 -14.61 -3.39
C SER A 6 -0.23 -14.47 -1.87
N ASP A 7 -1.34 -13.91 -1.39
CA ASP A 7 -1.70 -13.67 0.03
C ASP A 7 -0.72 -12.87 0.89
N ARG A 8 0.33 -12.31 0.26
CA ARG A 8 1.40 -11.58 0.96
C ARG A 8 1.78 -10.28 0.30
N TRP A 9 1.31 -10.03 -0.92
CA TRP A 9 1.58 -8.79 -1.66
C TRP A 9 0.28 -8.04 -1.90
N LEU A 10 0.34 -6.72 -1.77
CA LEU A 10 -0.79 -5.85 -2.03
C LEU A 10 -0.35 -4.69 -2.91
N LEU A 11 -0.97 -4.57 -4.08
CA LEU A 11 -0.87 -3.39 -4.92
C LEU A 11 -2.07 -2.49 -4.64
N THR A 12 -1.79 -1.23 -4.31
CA THR A 12 -2.79 -0.18 -4.15
C THR A 12 -2.66 0.83 -5.28
N LEU A 13 -3.77 1.20 -5.90
CA LEU A 13 -3.83 2.15 -7.00
C LEU A 13 -4.93 3.18 -6.74
N ASN A 14 -4.53 4.44 -6.59
CA ASN A 14 -5.44 5.57 -6.65
C ASN A 14 -5.47 6.09 -8.09
N ALA A 15 -6.47 5.70 -8.88
CA ALA A 15 -6.65 6.19 -10.25
C ALA A 15 -7.43 7.53 -10.33
N THR A 16 -7.80 8.11 -9.18
CA THR A 16 -8.55 9.38 -9.13
C THR A 16 -7.61 10.58 -9.16
N ALA A 17 -8.17 11.77 -9.39
CA ALA A 17 -7.45 13.04 -9.41
C ALA A 17 -7.27 13.67 -8.01
N GLU A 18 -7.78 13.04 -6.96
CA GLU A 18 -7.72 13.53 -5.58
C GLU A 18 -6.84 12.62 -4.71
N VAL A 19 -6.38 13.13 -3.56
CA VAL A 19 -5.77 12.29 -2.53
C VAL A 19 -6.89 11.50 -1.86
N VAL A 20 -6.68 10.20 -1.65
CA VAL A 20 -7.70 9.33 -1.04
C VAL A 20 -7.10 8.47 0.07
N ASP A 21 -7.87 8.25 1.11
CA ASP A 21 -7.53 7.30 2.17
C ASP A 21 -8.05 5.91 1.79
N MET A 22 -7.14 4.95 1.69
CA MET A 22 -7.46 3.54 1.44
C MET A 22 -7.15 2.70 2.66
N VAL A 23 -8.19 2.18 3.32
CA VAL A 23 -8.03 1.18 4.37
C VAL A 23 -7.49 -0.11 3.75
N LEU A 24 -6.34 -0.58 4.22
CA LEU A 24 -5.72 -1.82 3.77
C LEU A 24 -6.43 -3.03 4.40
N PRO A 25 -6.37 -4.24 3.79
CA PRO A 25 -6.94 -5.45 4.37
C PRO A 25 -6.25 -5.80 5.69
N GLU A 26 -6.87 -6.65 6.49
CA GLU A 26 -6.30 -7.10 7.76
C GLU A 26 -4.90 -7.72 7.59
N GLY A 27 -3.96 -7.29 8.44
CA GLY A 27 -2.60 -7.79 8.49
C GLY A 27 -1.56 -6.67 8.66
N GLU A 28 -0.32 -7.08 8.89
CA GLU A 28 0.80 -6.15 9.04
C GLU A 28 1.43 -5.80 7.69
N TRP A 29 0.87 -4.81 7.00
CA TRP A 29 1.37 -4.35 5.70
C TRP A 29 2.49 -3.33 5.86
N ARG A 30 3.61 -3.54 5.15
CA ARG A 30 4.73 -2.60 5.09
C ARG A 30 5.01 -2.23 3.64
N ALA A 31 5.14 -0.94 3.34
CA ALA A 31 5.51 -0.50 2.00
C ALA A 31 6.94 -0.97 1.69
N VAL A 32 7.15 -1.50 0.49
CA VAL A 32 8.44 -2.05 0.05
C VAL A 32 9.17 -1.09 -0.91
N PRO A 33 10.49 -1.25 -1.12
CA PRO A 33 11.19 -0.52 -2.18
C PRO A 33 10.53 -0.73 -3.56
N PRO A 34 10.44 0.33 -4.40
CA PRO A 34 11.00 1.68 -4.23
C PRO A 34 10.06 2.67 -3.50
N PHE A 35 8.93 2.22 -2.95
CA PHE A 35 7.91 3.09 -2.34
C PHE A 35 8.25 3.52 -0.91
N ALA A 36 9.13 2.78 -0.25
CA ALA A 36 9.75 3.12 1.02
C ALA A 36 11.20 2.63 1.05
N GLY A 37 11.93 2.97 2.10
CA GLY A 37 13.28 2.42 2.34
C GLY A 37 13.27 0.91 2.57
N GLU A 38 14.44 0.28 2.45
CA GLU A 38 14.64 -1.10 2.90
C GLU A 38 14.29 -1.24 4.39
N ASP A 39 13.75 -2.40 4.78
CA ASP A 39 13.33 -2.72 6.15
C ASP A 39 12.42 -1.66 6.80
N ASN A 40 11.50 -1.08 6.02
CA ASN A 40 10.54 -0.10 6.50
C ASN A 40 9.76 -0.62 7.74
N PRO A 41 9.96 -0.04 8.93
CA PRO A 41 9.36 -0.55 10.16
C PRO A 41 7.87 -0.17 10.29
N VAL A 42 7.35 0.69 9.41
CA VAL A 42 6.01 1.26 9.52
C VAL A 42 4.96 0.27 9.02
N ILE A 43 4.12 -0.19 9.95
CA ILE A 43 2.91 -0.95 9.64
C ILE A 43 1.81 0.02 9.21
N MET A 44 1.23 -0.23 8.05
CA MET A 44 0.21 0.61 7.44
C MET A 44 -1.16 -0.06 7.54
N ALA A 45 -2.11 0.65 8.17
CA ALA A 45 -3.52 0.29 8.18
C ALA A 45 -4.33 1.12 7.17
N VAL A 46 -3.90 2.36 6.91
CA VAL A 46 -4.50 3.26 5.92
C VAL A 46 -3.38 3.82 5.06
N TRP A 47 -3.50 3.65 3.74
CA TRP A 47 -2.62 4.31 2.78
C TRP A 47 -3.26 5.62 2.31
N HIS A 48 -2.56 6.73 2.55
CA HIS A 48 -2.89 8.05 2.02
C HIS A 48 -2.39 8.13 0.58
N GLY A 49 -3.21 7.63 -0.36
CA GLY A 49 -2.86 7.49 -1.76
C GLY A 49 -2.87 8.83 -2.50
N PRO A 50 -1.72 9.33 -3.00
CA PRO A 50 -1.70 10.54 -3.82
C PRO A 50 -2.56 10.39 -5.08
N ALA A 51 -3.01 11.50 -5.65
CA ALA A 51 -3.69 11.51 -6.95
C ALA A 51 -2.86 10.75 -7.99
N HIS A 52 -3.50 9.85 -8.74
CA HIS A 52 -2.85 8.97 -9.72
C HIS A 52 -1.69 8.11 -9.15
N GLY A 53 -1.67 7.89 -7.83
CA GLY A 53 -0.60 7.20 -7.12
C GLY A 53 -0.72 5.68 -7.11
N VAL A 54 0.41 5.01 -6.92
CA VAL A 54 0.52 3.56 -6.71
C VAL A 54 1.49 3.27 -5.57
N CYS A 55 1.20 2.26 -4.77
CA CYS A 55 2.12 1.75 -3.74
C CYS A 55 1.99 0.23 -3.60
N VAL A 56 3.12 -0.43 -3.36
CA VAL A 56 3.18 -1.87 -3.11
C VAL A 56 3.54 -2.13 -1.66
N PHE A 57 2.78 -3.01 -1.02
CA PHE A 57 3.00 -3.47 0.33
C PHE A 57 3.26 -4.97 0.36
N GLN A 58 4.03 -5.40 1.35
CA GLN A 58 4.21 -6.80 1.69
C GLN A 58 3.75 -7.04 3.13
N ARG A 59 3.08 -8.17 3.36
CA ARG A 59 2.69 -8.65 4.69
C ARG A 59 3.65 -9.76 5.13
N SER A 60 4.14 -9.65 6.36
CA SER A 60 4.89 -10.70 7.07
C SER A 60 3.98 -11.82 7.55
#